data_AF-A0A924UG59-F1
#
_entry.id   AF-A0A924UG59-F1
#
_cell.length_a   1.000
_cell.length_b   1.000
_cell.length_c   1.000
_cell.angle_alpha   90.00
_cell.angle_beta   90.00
_cell.angle_gamma   90.00
#
_symmetry.space_group_name_H-M   'P 1'
#
loop_
_entity.id
_entity.type
_entity.pdbx_description
1 polymer ?
#
loop_
_entity_poly.entity_id
_entity_poly.type
_entity_poly.pdbx_seq_one_letter_code
_entity_poly.pdbx_strand_id
1 'polypeptide(L)'
;NNALRLTEAEMAAESPARLERRQSCQAHVWVGMMERPAFLWQARLLSEEWDCPWTPQPDRNHFSVLDDLSVPGSDLMTAILGGL
;
A
#
# COMPACT_ATOMS: atom_id res chain seq x y z
N ASN A 1 17.17 17.46 -0.25
CA ASN A 1 15.85 17.90 0.25
C ASN A 1 15.40 19.19 -0.45
N ASN A 2 15.60 19.32 -1.76
CA ASN A 2 15.60 20.64 -2.40
C ASN A 2 14.23 21.04 -2.96
N ALA A 3 13.41 20.04 -3.32
CA ALA A 3 12.04 20.23 -3.80
C ALA A 3 11.02 20.19 -2.65
N LEU A 4 10.94 19.05 -1.93
CA LEU A 4 9.92 18.84 -0.89
C LEU A 4 10.26 19.52 0.45
N ARG A 5 11.54 19.82 0.72
CA ARG A 5 12.01 20.52 1.94
C ARG A 5 11.49 19.92 3.27
N LEU A 6 11.33 18.61 3.30
CA LEU A 6 10.80 17.85 4.44
C LEU A 6 11.59 18.12 5.71
N THR A 7 10.88 18.47 6.76
CA THR A 7 11.39 18.60 8.13
C THR A 7 11.23 17.28 8.89
N GLU A 8 11.93 17.13 10.01
CA GLU A 8 11.76 15.97 10.89
C GLU A 8 10.32 15.84 11.41
N ALA A 9 9.70 16.96 11.74
CA ALA A 9 8.31 17.01 12.18
C ALA A 9 7.36 16.49 11.08
N GLU A 10 7.52 16.94 9.83
CA GLU A 10 6.72 16.46 8.69
C GLU A 10 6.98 14.98 8.41
N MET A 11 8.24 14.54 8.43
CA MET A 11 8.54 13.11 8.23
C MET A 11 7.89 12.23 9.31
N ALA A 12 7.83 12.69 10.56
CA ALA A 12 7.15 11.95 11.63
C ALA A 12 5.62 11.94 11.45
N ALA A 13 5.04 13.07 11.03
CA ALA A 13 3.59 13.22 10.88
C ALA A 13 3.02 12.61 9.59
N GLU A 14 3.80 12.57 8.50
CA GLU A 14 3.31 12.23 7.15
C GLU A 14 3.83 10.87 6.64
N SER A 15 4.54 10.09 7.47
CA SER A 15 4.99 8.73 7.10
C SER A 15 4.01 7.69 7.67
N PRO A 16 3.15 7.05 6.85
CA PRO A 16 2.14 6.12 7.36
C PRO A 16 2.72 4.95 8.18
N ALA A 17 3.88 4.43 7.79
CA ALA A 17 4.60 3.38 8.50
C ALA A 17 5.14 3.80 9.89
N ARG A 18 5.11 5.09 10.24
CA ARG A 18 5.48 5.60 11.56
C ARG A 18 4.26 5.95 12.43
N LEU A 19 3.07 5.80 11.87
CA LEU A 19 1.81 6.13 12.53
C LEU A 19 1.06 4.85 12.85
N GLU A 20 0.36 4.86 13.98
CA GLU A 20 -0.55 3.78 14.31
C GLU A 20 -1.78 3.82 13.39
N ARG A 21 -2.14 2.66 12.83
CA ARG A 21 -3.40 2.50 12.12
C ARG A 21 -4.55 2.78 13.09
N ARG A 22 -5.50 3.62 12.70
CA ARG A 22 -6.72 3.85 13.49
C ARG A 22 -7.46 2.53 13.74
N GLN A 23 -7.88 2.31 14.98
CA GLN A 23 -8.48 1.04 15.41
C GLN A 23 -9.70 0.63 14.57
N SER A 24 -10.57 1.59 14.25
CA SER A 24 -11.78 1.37 13.44
C SER A 24 -11.51 1.14 11.94
N CYS A 25 -10.25 1.12 11.49
CA CYS A 25 -9.96 1.26 10.07
C CYS A 25 -9.98 -0.01 9.23
N GLN A 26 -9.38 -1.15 9.55
CA GLN A 26 -9.05 -2.19 8.53
C GLN A 26 -8.14 -1.67 7.39
N ALA A 27 -7.21 -2.52 6.98
CA ALA A 27 -6.27 -2.19 5.91
C ALA A 27 -5.82 -3.47 5.20
N HIS A 28 -5.47 -3.33 3.92
CA HIS A 28 -4.82 -4.36 3.13
C HIS A 28 -3.87 -3.65 2.17
N VAL A 29 -2.59 -4.01 2.19
CA VAL A 29 -1.60 -3.39 1.30
C VAL A 29 -1.51 -4.17 0.00
N TRP A 30 -1.68 -3.51 -1.14
CA TRP A 30 -1.65 -4.15 -2.45
C TRP A 30 -0.52 -3.56 -3.31
N VAL A 31 0.31 -4.41 -3.91
CA VAL A 31 1.48 -3.96 -4.69
C VAL A 31 1.73 -4.88 -5.89
N GLY A 32 2.13 -4.34 -7.03
CA GLY A 32 2.52 -5.15 -8.19
C GLY A 32 3.91 -5.78 -8.02
N MET A 33 4.09 -7.03 -8.44
CA MET A 33 5.38 -7.73 -8.34
C MET A 33 6.45 -7.22 -9.34
N MET A 34 6.04 -6.53 -10.41
CA MET A 34 6.95 -5.90 -11.38
C MET A 34 7.32 -4.47 -10.98
N GLU A 35 7.09 -4.08 -9.73
CA GLU A 35 7.50 -2.82 -9.16
C GLU A 35 9.01 -2.75 -8.90
N ARG A 36 9.50 -1.54 -8.63
CA ARG A 36 10.88 -1.37 -8.13
C ARG A 36 11.01 -1.99 -6.74
N PRO A 37 12.18 -2.52 -6.36
CA PRO A 37 12.40 -3.10 -5.03
C PRO A 37 12.00 -2.18 -3.86
N ALA A 38 12.16 -0.86 -4.02
CA ALA A 38 11.75 0.12 -3.02
C ALA A 38 10.24 0.09 -2.72
N PHE A 39 9.38 -0.08 -3.73
CA PHE A 39 7.93 -0.14 -3.55
C PHE A 39 7.51 -1.46 -2.88
N LEU A 40 8.14 -2.57 -3.25
CA LEU A 40 7.91 -3.86 -2.60
C LEU A 40 8.30 -3.81 -1.11
N TRP A 41 9.45 -3.20 -0.81
CA TRP A 41 9.89 -3.00 0.57
C TRP A 41 8.94 -2.08 1.35
N GLN A 42 8.53 -0.95 0.77
CA GLN A 42 7.59 -0.02 1.41
C GLN A 42 6.23 -0.67 1.67
N ALA A 43 5.71 -1.46 0.72
CA ALA A 43 4.47 -2.20 0.89
C ALA A 43 4.56 -3.20 2.03
N ARG A 44 5.65 -3.97 2.09
CA ARG A 44 5.90 -4.92 3.18
C ARG A 44 6.04 -4.22 4.53
N LEU A 45 6.81 -3.14 4.59
CA LEU A 45 7.01 -2.34 5.80
C LEU A 45 5.66 -1.83 6.34
N LEU A 46 4.83 -1.22 5.50
CA LEU A 46 3.54 -0.71 5.93
C LEU A 46 2.60 -1.82 6.42
N SER A 47 2.61 -2.98 5.75
CA SER A 47 1.84 -4.15 6.16
C SER A 47 2.24 -4.65 7.55
N GLU A 48 3.53 -4.69 7.84
CA GLU A 48 4.06 -5.12 9.14
C GLU A 48 3.74 -4.09 10.24
N GLU A 49 4.00 -2.80 10.01
CA GLU A 49 3.75 -1.74 11.00
C GLU A 49 2.26 -1.57 11.35
N TRP A 50 1.36 -1.87 10.40
CA TRP A 50 -0.08 -1.77 10.61
C TRP A 50 -0.75 -3.10 10.98
N ASP A 51 0.03 -4.17 11.10
CA ASP A 51 -0.41 -5.55 11.34
C ASP A 51 -1.61 -5.92 10.45
N CYS A 52 -1.39 -5.81 9.12
CA CYS A 52 -2.44 -6.01 8.13
C CYS A 52 -1.98 -6.88 6.96
N PRO A 53 -2.90 -7.57 6.26
CA PRO A 53 -2.55 -8.38 5.11
C PRO A 53 -1.92 -7.56 3.98
N TRP A 54 -1.14 -8.25 3.13
CA TRP A 54 -0.66 -7.67 1.89
C TRP A 54 -0.70 -8.68 0.74
N THR A 55 -0.94 -8.18 -0.47
CA THR A 55 -0.92 -8.98 -1.70
C THR A 55 0.11 -8.44 -2.67
N PRO A 56 1.18 -9.22 -2.95
CA PRO A 56 2.04 -8.98 -4.10
C PRO A 56 1.39 -9.57 -5.36
N GLN A 57 0.88 -8.72 -6.25
CA GLN A 57 0.17 -9.14 -7.44
C GLN A 57 1.12 -9.48 -8.59
N PRO A 58 1.11 -10.73 -9.12
CA PRO A 58 1.95 -11.12 -10.25
C PRO A 58 1.66 -10.28 -11.51
N ASP A 59 2.67 -10.14 -12.36
CA ASP A 59 2.57 -9.52 -13.69
C ASP A 59 2.03 -8.06 -13.74
N ARG A 60 1.92 -7.40 -12.58
CA ARG A 60 1.54 -5.99 -12.46
C ARG A 60 2.70 -5.10 -12.09
N ASN A 61 2.75 -3.93 -12.71
CA ASN A 61 3.66 -2.84 -12.36
C ASN A 61 2.87 -1.66 -11.77
N HIS A 62 3.57 -0.56 -11.48
CA HIS A 62 3.00 0.64 -10.90
C HIS A 62 1.76 1.20 -11.60
N PHE A 63 1.70 1.05 -12.92
CA PHE A 63 0.62 1.60 -13.74
C PHE A 63 -0.51 0.58 -13.94
N SER A 64 -0.19 -0.70 -14.09
CA SER A 64 -1.17 -1.75 -14.38
C SER A 64 -1.81 -2.41 -13.16
N VAL A 65 -1.28 -2.16 -11.95
CA VAL A 65 -1.84 -2.72 -10.71
C VAL A 65 -3.28 -2.28 -10.43
N LEU A 66 -3.68 -1.12 -10.98
CA LEU A 66 -5.04 -0.59 -10.84
C LEU A 66 -6.01 -1.11 -11.89
N ASP A 67 -5.54 -1.76 -12.96
CA ASP A 67 -6.39 -2.20 -14.08
C ASP A 67 -7.51 -3.14 -13.58
N ASP A 68 -7.22 -3.96 -12.58
CA ASP A 68 -8.15 -4.93 -12.02
C ASP A 68 -9.31 -4.28 -11.25
N LEU A 69 -9.22 -2.99 -10.92
CA LEU A 69 -10.36 -2.22 -10.40
C LEU A 69 -11.49 -2.11 -11.43
N SER A 70 -11.16 -2.20 -12.73
CA SER A 70 -12.15 -2.16 -13.81
C SER A 70 -12.78 -3.51 -14.12
N VAL A 71 -12.28 -4.60 -13.50
CA VAL A 71 -12.71 -5.97 -13.77
C VAL A 71 -13.61 -6.45 -12.63
N PRO A 72 -14.93 -6.63 -12.85
CA PRO A 72 -15.82 -7.17 -11.84
C PRO A 72 -15.37 -8.57 -11.41
N GLY A 73 -15.27 -8.79 -10.10
CA GLY A 73 -14.87 -10.07 -9.52
C GLY A 73 -13.37 -10.38 -9.60
N SER A 74 -12.52 -9.41 -9.96
CA SER A 74 -11.07 -9.55 -9.76
C SER A 74 -10.74 -9.74 -8.28
N ASP A 75 -9.56 -10.30 -7.99
CA ASP A 75 -9.10 -10.47 -6.60
C ASP A 75 -9.01 -9.12 -5.88
N LEU A 76 -8.58 -8.07 -6.58
CA LEU A 76 -8.52 -6.71 -6.05
C LEU A 76 -9.92 -6.16 -5.70
N MET A 77 -10.90 -6.32 -6.60
CA MET A 77 -12.27 -5.88 -6.32
C MET A 77 -12.94 -6.71 -5.23
N THR A 78 -12.60 -8.00 -5.14
CA THR A 78 -13.06 -8.89 -4.07
C THR A 78 -12.49 -8.46 -2.72
N ALA A 79 -11.20 -8.09 -2.64
CA ALA A 79 -10.60 -7.56 -1.42
C ALA A 79 -11.22 -6.21 -1.01
N ILE A 80 -11.56 -5.34 -1.96
CA ILE A 80 -12.16 -4.03 -1.69
C ILE A 80 -13.62 -4.15 -1.23
N LEU A 81 -14.43 -4.93 -1.93
CA LEU A 81 -15.88 -5.00 -1.71
C LEU A 81 -16.31 -6.12 -0.76
N GLY A 82 -15.52 -7.18 -0.65
CA GLY A 82 -15.82 -8.35 0.19
C GLY A 82 -15.65 -8.08 1.69
N GLY A 83 -15.03 -6.95 2.05
CA GLY A 83 -14.60 -6.66 3.41
C GLY A 83 -13.26 -7.32 3.74
N LEU A 84 -12.57 -6.77 4.73
CA LEU A 84 -11.33 -7.30 5.30
C LEU A 84 -11.61 -8.07 6.59
#